data_AF-A0ABD5DW49-F1
#
_entry.id   AF-A0ABD5DW49-F1
#
_cell.length_a   1.000
_cell.length_b   1.000
_cell.length_c   1.000
_cell.angle_alpha   90.00
_cell.angle_beta   90.00
_cell.angle_gamma   90.00
#
_symmetry.space_group_name_H-M   'P 1'
#
loop_
_entity.id
_entity.type
_entity.pdbx_description
1 polymer ?
#
loop_
_entity_poly.entity_id
_entity_poly.type
_entity_poly.pdbx_seq_one_letter_code
_entity_poly.pdbx_strand_id
1 'polypeptide(L)'
;GYDHLELNGKVTARFIDGKAVDSVSAGQEAVVILDQTPFYAESGGQVGDKGELKGAGFSFAVSDTQKYGQAIGHIGKVASGTLK
;
A
#
# COMPACT_ATOMS: atom_id res chain seq x y z
N GLY A 1 -20.38 12.98 -0.82
CA GLY A 1 -19.39 13.38 -1.82
C GLY A 1 -18.23 12.43 -1.71
N TYR A 2 -18.06 11.56 -2.70
CA TYR A 2 -16.98 10.57 -2.77
C TYR A 2 -16.42 10.69 -4.17
N ASP A 3 -15.70 11.77 -4.45
CA ASP A 3 -15.40 12.11 -5.84
C ASP A 3 -14.19 11.35 -6.41
N HIS A 4 -13.37 10.70 -5.59
CA HIS A 4 -12.23 9.93 -6.08
C HIS A 4 -11.95 8.70 -5.21
N LEU A 5 -12.47 7.54 -5.63
CA LEU A 5 -12.04 6.22 -5.12
C LEU A 5 -10.77 5.71 -5.82
N GLU A 6 -10.28 6.46 -6.79
CA GLU A 6 -9.10 6.16 -7.61
C GLU A 6 -8.22 7.41 -7.70
N LEU A 7 -6.93 7.23 -7.39
CA LEU A 7 -5.91 8.26 -7.46
C LEU A 7 -4.61 7.64 -7.99
N ASN A 8 -3.89 8.39 -8.82
CA ASN A 8 -2.55 7.99 -9.23
C ASN A 8 -1.54 8.44 -8.17
N GLY A 9 -0.96 7.47 -7.46
CA GLY A 9 0.16 7.69 -6.54
C GLY A 9 1.43 7.01 -7.02
N LYS A 10 2.58 7.56 -6.64
CA LYS A 10 3.89 6.96 -6.79
C LYS A 10 4.27 6.25 -5.50
N VAL A 11 4.80 5.04 -5.62
CA VAL A 11 5.40 4.35 -4.48
C VAL A 11 6.70 5.02 -4.09
N THR A 12 6.79 5.44 -2.83
CA THR A 12 7.95 6.14 -2.27
C THR A 12 8.81 5.22 -1.42
N ALA A 13 8.23 4.18 -0.82
CA ALA A 13 8.96 3.19 -0.03
C ALA A 13 8.22 1.85 0.03
N ARG A 14 8.99 0.78 0.30
CA ARG A 14 8.50 -0.60 0.44
C ARG A 14 9.24 -1.27 1.56
N PHE A 15 8.53 -2.04 2.37
CA PHE A 15 9.10 -2.75 3.50
C PHE A 15 8.62 -4.20 3.53
N ILE A 16 9.54 -5.12 3.78
CA ILE A 16 9.22 -6.51 4.13
C ILE A 16 9.81 -6.74 5.51
N ASP A 17 9.01 -7.21 6.47
CA ASP A 17 9.46 -7.46 7.85
C ASP A 17 10.15 -6.23 8.48
N GLY A 18 9.62 -5.03 8.21
CA GLY A 18 10.16 -3.76 8.69
C GLY A 18 11.46 -3.28 8.01
N LYS A 19 11.99 -4.02 7.03
CA LYS A 19 13.21 -3.66 6.29
C LYS A 19 12.88 -3.08 4.93
N ALA A 20 13.51 -1.95 4.59
CA ALA A 20 13.36 -1.33 3.28
C ALA A 20 13.89 -2.26 2.17
N VAL A 21 13.14 -2.39 1.09
CA VAL A 21 13.50 -3.20 -0.08
C VAL A 21 13.25 -2.45 -1.38
N ASP A 22 14.04 -2.74 -2.41
CA ASP A 22 13.86 -2.17 -3.75
C ASP A 22 12.67 -2.78 -4.50
N SER A 23 12.30 -4.04 -4.20
CA SER A 23 11.21 -4.71 -4.88
C SER A 23 10.50 -5.75 -4.02
N VAL A 24 9.21 -5.97 -4.31
CA VAL A 24 8.37 -7.00 -3.69
C VAL A 24 7.78 -7.87 -4.80
N SER A 25 7.96 -9.18 -4.71
CA SER A 25 7.47 -10.14 -5.71
C SER A 25 6.11 -10.74 -5.34
N ALA A 26 5.40 -11.28 -6.33
CA ALA A 26 4.15 -11.99 -6.12
C ALA A 26 4.23 -13.03 -5.00
N GLY A 27 3.21 -13.05 -4.14
CA GLY A 27 3.12 -13.90 -2.97
C GLY A 27 3.76 -13.33 -1.70
N GLN A 28 4.54 -12.25 -1.80
CA GLN A 28 5.18 -11.63 -0.62
C GLN A 28 4.29 -10.57 0.02
N GLU A 29 4.25 -10.61 1.36
CA GLU A 29 3.63 -9.58 2.18
C GLU A 29 4.60 -8.40 2.37
N ALA A 30 4.06 -7.18 2.29
CA ALA A 30 4.83 -5.96 2.42
C ALA A 30 3.98 -4.81 2.95
N VAL A 31 4.66 -3.75 3.36
CA VAL A 31 4.07 -2.43 3.59
C VAL A 31 4.54 -1.49 2.48
N VAL A 32 3.60 -0.82 1.83
CA VAL A 32 3.87 0.12 0.73
C VAL A 32 3.49 1.53 1.16
N ILE A 33 4.39 2.48 0.96
CA ILE A 33 4.12 3.91 1.17
C ILE A 33 3.94 4.57 -0.19
N LEU A 34 2.88 5.37 -0.33
CA LEU A 34 2.61 6.20 -1.50
C LEU A 34 2.83 7.67 -1.15
N ASP A 35 3.16 8.52 -2.14
CA ASP A 35 3.20 9.99 -1.92
C ASP A 35 1.79 10.56 -1.69
N GLN A 36 0.79 9.96 -2.33
CA GLN A 36 -0.62 10.29 -2.21
C GLN A 36 -1.48 9.04 -2.33
N THR A 37 -2.58 8.99 -1.57
CA THR A 37 -3.49 7.85 -1.56
C THR A 37 -4.90 8.31 -1.18
N PRO A 38 -5.97 7.73 -1.76
CA PRO A 38 -7.34 7.99 -1.34
C PRO A 38 -7.72 7.16 -0.10
N PHE A 39 -6.87 6.23 0.34
CA PHE A 39 -7.13 5.36 1.50
C PHE A 39 -7.08 6.16 2.79
N TYR A 40 -8.07 5.96 3.66
CA TYR A 40 -8.06 6.46 5.02
C TYR A 40 -7.41 5.43 5.96
N ALA A 41 -6.28 5.81 6.54
CA ALA A 41 -5.71 5.10 7.67
C ALA A 41 -6.43 5.49 8.95
N GLU A 42 -6.94 4.52 9.70
CA GLU A 42 -7.51 4.78 11.02
C GLU A 42 -6.41 4.94 12.07
N SER A 43 -6.64 5.84 13.03
CA SER A 43 -5.77 6.04 14.19
C SER A 43 -6.26 5.17 15.34
N GLY A 44 -5.37 4.40 15.98
CA GLY A 44 -5.67 3.73 17.25
C GLY A 44 -5.95 2.22 17.18
N GLY A 45 -5.38 1.50 16.22
CA GLY A 45 -5.42 0.02 16.19
C GLY A 45 -6.67 -0.59 15.55
N GLN A 46 -7.47 0.23 14.85
CA GLN A 46 -8.57 -0.23 14.01
C GLN A 46 -8.06 -0.54 12.59
N VAL A 47 -8.79 -1.39 11.87
CA VAL A 47 -8.45 -1.80 10.50
C VAL A 47 -8.85 -0.69 9.54
N GLY A 48 -7.87 -0.12 8.84
CA GLY A 48 -8.08 0.94 7.85
C GLY A 48 -8.69 0.43 6.54
N ASP A 49 -8.74 1.31 5.53
CA ASP A 49 -9.26 0.97 4.21
C ASP A 49 -8.55 -0.24 3.57
N LYS A 50 -9.33 -0.99 2.80
CA LYS A 50 -8.89 -2.15 2.01
C LYS A 50 -9.14 -1.88 0.53
N GLY A 51 -8.31 -2.48 -0.32
CA GLY A 51 -8.42 -2.26 -1.76
C GLY A 51 -7.26 -2.86 -2.54
N GLU A 52 -6.96 -2.28 -3.69
CA GLU A 52 -5.94 -2.78 -4.59
C GLU A 52 -5.09 -1.64 -5.14
N LEU A 53 -3.77 -1.79 -5.09
CA LEU A 53 -2.86 -0.93 -5.83
C LEU A 53 -2.50 -1.64 -7.15
N LYS A 54 -2.84 -1.00 -8.27
CA LYS A 54 -2.49 -1.49 -9.61
C LYS A 54 -1.42 -0.59 -10.21
N GLY A 55 -0.43 -1.22 -10.81
CA GLY A 55 0.56 -0.52 -11.62
C GLY A 55 1.00 -1.37 -12.81
N ALA A 56 1.90 -0.82 -13.62
CA ALA A 56 2.41 -1.53 -14.78
C ALA A 56 3.16 -2.80 -14.35
N GLY A 57 2.54 -3.96 -14.58
CA GLY A 57 3.14 -5.26 -14.30
C GLY A 57 3.07 -5.72 -12.85
N PHE A 58 2.22 -5.14 -12.00
CA PHE A 58 1.91 -5.69 -10.68
C PHE A 58 0.48 -5.38 -10.21
N SER A 59 -0.02 -6.23 -9.31
CA SER A 59 -1.19 -5.96 -8.46
C SER A 59 -0.83 -6.24 -7.01
N PHE A 60 -1.21 -5.33 -6.11
CA PHE A 60 -1.01 -5.46 -4.67
C PHE A 60 -2.34 -5.33 -3.95
N ALA A 61 -2.73 -6.38 -3.23
CA ALA A 61 -3.97 -6.43 -2.47
C ALA A 61 -3.74 -5.84 -1.08
N VAL A 62 -4.28 -4.64 -0.84
CA VAL A 62 -4.23 -3.93 0.43
C VAL A 62 -5.25 -4.55 1.38
N SER A 63 -4.76 -5.12 2.47
CA SER A 63 -5.57 -5.78 3.50
C SER A 63 -5.82 -4.88 4.71
N ASP A 64 -4.99 -3.85 4.89
CA ASP A 64 -5.08 -2.89 5.97
C ASP A 64 -4.30 -1.61 5.62
N THR A 65 -4.69 -0.46 6.19
CA THR A 65 -3.91 0.78 6.12
C THR A 65 -3.67 1.37 7.50
N GLN A 66 -2.41 1.74 7.77
CA GLN A 66 -1.99 2.27 9.06
C GLN A 66 -1.20 3.56 8.92
N LYS A 67 -1.25 4.40 9.95
CA LYS A 67 -0.54 5.67 9.99
C LYS A 67 0.86 5.50 10.59
N TYR A 68 1.89 5.83 9.81
CA TYR A 68 3.29 5.85 10.22
C TYR A 68 3.78 7.30 10.25
N GLY A 69 3.50 8.00 11.37
CA GLY A 69 3.75 9.43 11.49
C GLY A 69 2.84 10.24 10.56
N GLN A 70 3.42 10.83 9.52
CA GLN A 70 2.66 11.57 8.49
C GLN A 70 2.31 10.71 7.27
N ALA A 71 2.90 9.52 7.14
CA ALA A 71 2.70 8.63 6.00
C ALA A 71 1.58 7.61 6.26
N ILE A 72 0.99 7.11 5.18
CA ILE A 72 0.04 6.01 5.19
C ILE A 72 0.74 4.77 4.63
N GLY A 73 0.81 3.71 5.45
CA GLY A 73 1.32 2.41 5.04
C GLY A 73 0.19 1.49 4.64
N HIS A 74 0.30 0.95 3.42
CA HIS A 74 -0.63 0.00 2.83
C HIS A 74 -0.06 -1.38 3.05
N ILE A 75 -0.67 -2.13 3.98
CA ILE A 75 -0.25 -3.46 4.38
C ILE A 75 -1.00 -4.46 3.52
N GLY A 76 -0.28 -5.41 2.94
CA GLY A 76 -0.89 -6.34 1.99
C GLY A 76 0.11 -7.26 1.32
N LYS A 77 -0.34 -7.86 0.22
CA LYS A 77 0.43 -8.86 -0.53
C LYS A 77 0.43 -8.55 -2.01
N VAL A 78 1.57 -8.75 -2.68
CA VAL A 78 1.60 -8.70 -4.15
C VAL A 78 0.82 -9.91 -4.69
N ALA A 79 -0.32 -9.67 -5.31
CA ALA A 79 -1.15 -10.71 -5.91
C ALA A 79 -0.51 -11.24 -7.21
N SER A 80 0.10 -10.36 -8.00
CA SER A 80 0.79 -10.73 -9.24
C SER A 80 1.91 -9.75 -9.60
N GLY A 81 2.91 -10.25 -10.33
CA GLY A 81 4.00 -9.44 -10.86
C GLY A 81 5.05 -9.03 -9.83
N THR A 82 5.66 -7.86 -10.05
CA THR A 82 6.71 -7.32 -9.18
C THR A 82 6.54 -5.83 -8.99
N LEU A 83 6.37 -5.42 -7.73
CA LEU A 83 6.32 -4.03 -7.32
C LEU A 83 7.76 -3.49 -7.18
N LYS A 84 8.14 -2.48 -7.98
CA LYS A 84 9.48 -1.87 -8.03
C LYS A 84 9.45 -0.36 -7.88
#